data_AF-A0ABC8KJ15-F1
#
_entry.id   AF-A0ABC8KJ15-F1
#
_cell.length_a   1.000
_cell.length_b   1.000
_cell.length_c   1.000
_cell.angle_alpha   90.00
_cell.angle_beta   90.00
_cell.angle_gamma   90.00
#
_symmetry.space_group_name_H-M   'P 1'
#
loop_
_entity.id
_entity.type
_entity.pdbx_description
1 polymer ?
#
loop_
_entity_poly.entity_id
_entity_poly.type
_entity_poly.pdbx_seq_one_letter_code
_entity_poly.pdbx_strand_id
1 'polypeptide(L)'
;MVKGTKRKAVMKKITKRESAATTYTKRTNGLHSKIAQLCLLTDAQIAVLATPPSANSNVSFFSFGHTSVDSIVKAYLTGGKPVREERDDDDEDLGICFARKELGLPQWWDDERLLTTKNPEELMRAMNSVLRLLAKIKELRAQDAYNHQ
;
A
#
# COMPACT_ATOMS: atom_id res chain seq x y z
N MET A 1 1.69 -36.46 -15.24
CA MET A 1 1.36 -35.72 -14.00
C MET A 1 2.63 -35.16 -13.37
N VAL A 2 2.92 -33.87 -13.55
CA VAL A 2 4.06 -33.22 -12.87
C VAL A 2 3.63 -32.93 -11.43
N LYS A 3 4.20 -33.63 -10.45
CA LYS A 3 3.97 -33.33 -9.02
C LYS A 3 4.38 -31.89 -8.74
N GLY A 4 3.53 -31.14 -8.03
CA GLY A 4 3.85 -29.77 -7.61
C GLY A 4 5.16 -29.71 -6.83
N THR A 5 6.05 -28.79 -7.20
CA THR A 5 7.38 -28.62 -6.59
C THR A 5 7.35 -27.87 -5.27
N LYS A 6 6.21 -27.27 -4.89
CA LYS A 6 6.05 -26.52 -3.64
C LYS A 6 5.98 -27.48 -2.44
N ARG A 7 6.87 -27.28 -1.47
CA ARG A 7 6.86 -27.98 -0.17
C ARG A 7 6.71 -26.98 0.97
N LYS A 8 6.13 -27.41 2.09
CA LYS A 8 6.09 -26.60 3.31
C LYS A 8 7.52 -26.33 3.77
N ALA A 9 7.90 -25.06 3.86
CA ALA A 9 9.21 -24.66 4.34
C ALA A 9 9.27 -24.75 5.88
N VAL A 10 10.43 -25.18 6.40
CA VAL A 10 10.71 -25.14 7.84
C VAL A 10 11.10 -23.70 8.22
N MET A 11 10.59 -23.21 9.36
CA MET A 11 10.91 -21.87 9.88
C MET A 11 12.30 -21.85 10.53
N LYS A 12 13.34 -21.96 9.69
CA LYS A 12 14.74 -21.88 10.08
C LYS A 12 15.50 -20.97 9.13
N LYS A 13 16.70 -20.51 9.54
CA LYS A 13 17.56 -19.70 8.69
C LYS A 13 17.90 -20.45 7.39
N ILE A 14 17.65 -19.80 6.26
CA ILE A 14 18.02 -20.33 4.95
C ILE A 14 19.51 -20.09 4.75
N THR A 15 20.29 -21.16 4.63
CA THR A 15 21.75 -21.10 4.48
C THR A 15 22.17 -20.81 3.04
N LYS A 16 21.42 -21.32 2.05
CA LYS A 16 21.70 -21.09 0.63
C LYS A 16 21.38 -19.63 0.26
N ARG A 17 22.41 -18.85 -0.09
CA ARG A 17 22.32 -17.40 -0.37
C ARG A 17 21.27 -17.04 -1.43
N GLU A 18 21.26 -17.70 -2.58
CA GLU A 18 20.27 -17.46 -3.66
C GLU A 18 18.83 -17.68 -3.20
N SER A 19 18.62 -18.74 -2.40
CA SER A 19 17.32 -19.10 -1.87
C SER A 19 16.89 -18.13 -0.77
N ALA A 20 17.83 -17.67 0.05
CA ALA A 20 17.61 -16.63 1.05
C ALA A 20 17.25 -15.29 0.41
N ALA A 21 17.98 -14.85 -0.62
CA ALA A 21 17.71 -13.62 -1.35
C ALA A 21 16.33 -13.65 -2.03
N THR A 22 16.03 -14.71 -2.78
CA THR A 22 14.72 -14.87 -3.44
C THR A 22 13.58 -14.91 -2.41
N THR A 23 13.79 -15.61 -1.30
CA THR A 23 12.80 -15.68 -0.22
C THR A 23 12.62 -14.34 0.47
N TYR A 24 13.70 -13.60 0.73
CA TYR A 24 13.65 -12.26 1.28
C TYR A 24 12.80 -11.35 0.38
N THR A 25 13.11 -11.25 -0.92
CA THR A 25 12.35 -10.40 -1.84
C THR A 25 10.87 -10.77 -1.86
N LYS A 26 10.54 -12.06 -2.02
CA LYS A 26 9.13 -12.51 -2.09
C LYS A 26 8.38 -12.27 -0.77
N ARG A 27 8.98 -12.60 0.37
CA ARG A 27 8.34 -12.42 1.68
C ARG A 27 8.20 -10.96 2.06
N THR A 28 9.20 -10.14 1.74
CA THR A 28 9.19 -8.70 2.01
C THR A 28 8.10 -8.01 1.19
N ASN A 29 7.97 -8.36 -0.11
CA ASN A 29 6.87 -7.85 -0.94
C ASN A 29 5.49 -8.27 -0.41
N GLY A 30 5.34 -9.55 -0.04
CA GLY A 30 4.10 -10.05 0.57
C GLY A 30 3.77 -9.38 1.90
N LEU A 31 4.79 -9.13 2.73
CA LEU A 31 4.67 -8.41 3.99
C LEU A 31 4.20 -6.98 3.77
N HIS A 32 4.85 -6.21 2.88
CA HIS A 32 4.45 -4.84 2.58
C HIS A 32 3.03 -4.77 2.02
N SER A 33 2.65 -5.69 1.13
CA SER A 33 1.28 -5.76 0.61
C SER A 33 0.25 -6.00 1.73
N LYS A 34 0.54 -6.89 2.68
CA LYS A 34 -0.35 -7.16 3.82
C LYS A 34 -0.40 -6.01 4.80
N ILE A 35 0.70 -5.31 5.00
CA ILE A 35 0.73 -4.12 5.84
C ILE A 35 -0.06 -2.98 5.18
N ALA A 36 0.11 -2.75 3.88
CA ALA A 36 -0.70 -1.78 3.15
C ALA A 36 -2.20 -2.06 3.28
N GLN A 37 -2.62 -3.32 3.10
CA GLN A 37 -3.99 -3.77 3.38
C GLN A 37 -4.43 -3.43 4.81
N LEU A 38 -3.59 -3.74 5.80
CA LEU A 38 -3.91 -3.51 7.20
C LEU A 38 -4.05 -2.03 7.52
N CYS A 39 -3.17 -1.17 7.00
CA CYS A 39 -3.23 0.28 7.19
C CYS A 39 -4.48 0.86 6.53
N LEU A 40 -4.89 0.36 5.36
CA LEU A 40 -6.14 0.75 4.70
C LEU A 40 -7.39 0.32 5.47
N LEU A 41 -7.37 -0.87 6.09
CA LEU A 41 -8.54 -1.42 6.78
C LEU A 41 -8.75 -0.86 8.20
N THR A 42 -7.66 -0.49 8.88
CA THR A 42 -7.69 -0.15 10.32
C THR A 42 -7.21 1.26 10.62
N ASP A 43 -6.79 2.01 9.61
CA ASP A 43 -6.06 3.27 9.75
C ASP A 43 -4.82 3.18 10.65
N ALA A 44 -4.29 1.96 10.86
CA ALA A 44 -3.08 1.76 11.63
C ALA A 44 -1.89 2.42 10.92
N GLN A 45 -1.10 3.17 11.67
CA GLN A 45 0.16 3.74 11.17
C GLN A 45 1.30 2.76 11.47
N ILE A 46 1.84 2.13 10.44
CA ILE A 46 2.86 1.07 10.55
C ILE A 46 4.12 1.49 9.79
N ALA A 47 5.28 1.32 10.44
CA ALA A 47 6.58 1.40 9.82
C ALA A 47 7.33 0.05 9.95
N VAL A 48 7.99 -0.37 8.88
CA VAL A 48 8.84 -1.57 8.81
C VAL A 48 10.23 -1.16 8.39
N LEU A 49 11.21 -1.60 9.18
CA LEU A 49 12.64 -1.46 8.90
C LEU A 49 13.23 -2.86 8.76
N ALA A 50 13.79 -3.17 7.59
CA ALA A 50 14.37 -4.48 7.30
C ALA A 50 15.78 -4.35 6.72
N THR A 51 16.73 -5.08 7.28
CA THR A 51 18.08 -5.19 6.72
C THR A 51 18.11 -6.29 5.66
N PRO A 52 18.49 -5.99 4.41
CA PRO A 52 18.64 -7.02 3.39
C PRO A 52 19.75 -8.01 3.77
N PRO A 53 19.62 -9.30 3.39
CA PRO A 53 20.71 -10.26 3.48
C PRO A 53 21.77 -9.97 2.40
N SER A 54 22.56 -8.89 2.56
CA SER A 54 23.71 -8.56 1.72
C SER A 54 25.02 -8.74 2.48
N ALA A 55 26.04 -9.22 1.77
CA ALA A 55 27.43 -9.29 2.25
C ALA A 55 28.24 -8.02 1.91
N ASN A 56 27.73 -7.15 1.04
CA ASN A 56 28.39 -5.91 0.62
C ASN A 56 27.62 -4.72 1.21
N SER A 57 28.26 -4.06 2.16
CA SER A 57 27.66 -3.26 3.22
C SER A 57 27.77 -1.75 2.98
N ASN A 58 27.10 -1.23 1.95
CA ASN A 58 26.96 0.23 1.78
C ASN A 58 25.52 0.69 1.47
N VAL A 59 24.52 -0.19 1.54
CA VAL A 59 23.11 0.17 1.35
C VAL A 59 22.34 -0.01 2.65
N SER A 60 21.84 1.13 3.15
CA SER A 60 20.99 1.28 4.32
C SER A 60 19.66 0.52 4.13
N PHE A 61 19.17 -0.01 5.23
CA PHE A 61 17.87 -0.64 5.47
C PHE A 61 16.77 -0.31 4.45
N PHE A 62 15.97 -1.33 4.10
CA PHE A 62 14.71 -1.10 3.41
C PHE A 62 13.68 -0.59 4.41
N SER A 63 13.02 0.52 4.08
CA SER A 63 11.98 1.12 4.91
C SER A 63 10.65 1.16 4.18
N PHE A 64 9.59 0.73 4.85
CA PHE A 64 8.19 0.91 4.41
C PHE A 64 7.43 1.62 5.51
N GLY A 65 6.64 2.65 5.20
CA GLY A 65 5.87 3.40 6.18
C GLY A 65 4.59 3.94 5.59
N HIS A 66 3.49 3.78 6.31
CA HIS A 66 2.24 4.47 6.01
C HIS A 66 2.38 5.95 6.42
N THR A 67 1.92 6.89 5.59
CA THR A 67 2.11 8.36 5.73
C THR A 67 3.57 8.85 5.66
N SER A 68 4.47 8.36 6.53
CA SER A 68 5.93 8.55 6.43
C SER A 68 6.64 7.69 7.47
N VAL A 69 7.74 7.02 7.09
CA VAL A 69 8.56 6.23 8.03
C VAL A 69 9.13 7.14 9.12
N ASP A 70 9.65 8.31 8.74
CA ASP A 70 10.31 9.23 9.66
C ASP A 70 9.35 9.78 10.71
N SER A 71 8.11 10.08 10.33
CA SER A 71 7.08 10.55 11.26
C SER A 71 6.74 9.50 12.31
N ILE A 72 6.61 8.23 11.89
CA ILE A 72 6.32 7.11 12.81
C ILE A 72 7.52 6.86 13.73
N VAL A 73 8.74 6.82 13.19
CA VAL A 73 9.96 6.60 13.97
C VAL A 73 10.18 7.73 14.97
N LYS A 74 10.02 8.99 14.56
CA LYS A 74 10.13 10.15 15.45
C LYS A 74 9.12 10.10 16.58
N ALA A 75 7.86 9.75 16.29
CA ALA A 75 6.83 9.60 17.32
C ALA A 75 7.18 8.49 18.31
N TYR A 76 7.63 7.33 17.80
CA TYR A 76 8.08 6.22 18.64
C TYR A 76 9.23 6.63 19.57
N LEU A 77 10.27 7.30 19.05
CA LEU A 77 11.43 7.73 19.83
C LEU A 77 11.11 8.83 20.84
N THR A 78 10.12 9.67 20.57
CA THR A 78 9.67 10.75 21.46
C THR A 78 8.60 10.32 22.45
N GLY A 79 8.15 9.06 22.39
CA GLY A 79 7.02 8.55 23.19
C GLY A 79 5.67 9.16 22.82
N GLY A 80 5.61 9.86 21.68
CA GLY A 80 4.40 10.48 21.16
C GLY A 80 3.56 9.53 20.31
N LYS A 81 2.39 10.01 19.90
CA LYS A 81 1.60 9.36 18.84
C LYS A 81 2.00 9.97 17.50
N PRO A 82 2.14 9.16 16.44
CA PRO A 82 2.44 9.70 15.13
C PRO A 82 1.30 10.61 14.69
N VAL A 83 1.67 11.76 14.13
CA VAL A 83 0.70 12.74 13.64
C VAL A 83 -0.12 12.05 12.56
N ARG A 84 -1.41 11.90 12.84
CA ARG A 84 -2.36 11.49 11.81
C ARG A 84 -2.43 12.69 10.88
N GLU A 85 -1.81 12.59 9.71
CA GLU A 85 -2.29 13.43 8.61
C GLU A 85 -3.76 13.03 8.46
N GLU A 86 -4.65 13.99 8.71
CA GLU A 86 -6.02 13.86 8.28
C GLU A 86 -5.91 13.66 6.78
N ARG A 87 -5.99 12.40 6.34
CA ARG A 87 -6.37 12.13 4.98
C ARG A 87 -7.75 12.75 4.89
N ASP A 88 -7.85 13.86 4.18
CA ASP A 88 -9.06 14.09 3.44
C ASP A 88 -9.27 12.77 2.68
N ASP A 89 -10.23 11.92 3.09
CA ASP A 89 -10.53 10.66 2.37
C ASP A 89 -10.90 10.92 0.90
N ASP A 90 -11.01 12.20 0.55
CA ASP A 90 -11.08 12.86 -0.75
C ASP A 90 -9.84 12.60 -1.65
N ASP A 91 -8.75 12.03 -1.12
CA ASP A 91 -7.47 11.81 -1.81
C ASP A 91 -7.15 10.32 -2.12
N GLU A 92 -8.18 9.47 -2.29
CA GLU A 92 -7.95 8.16 -2.93
C GLU A 92 -7.61 8.35 -4.41
N ASP A 93 -6.31 8.52 -4.71
CA ASP A 93 -5.79 8.47 -6.08
C ASP A 93 -6.15 7.12 -6.73
N LEU A 94 -6.24 7.07 -8.06
CA LEU A 94 -6.55 5.86 -8.85
C LEU A 94 -5.70 4.66 -8.40
N GLY A 95 -4.45 4.89 -8.02
CA GLY A 95 -3.56 3.87 -7.49
C GLY A 95 -4.10 3.16 -6.24
N ILE A 96 -4.76 3.90 -5.34
CA ILE A 96 -5.40 3.35 -4.14
C ILE A 96 -6.67 2.58 -4.52
N CYS A 97 -7.53 3.12 -5.39
CA CYS A 97 -8.73 2.41 -5.86
C CYS A 97 -8.37 1.09 -6.55
N PHE A 98 -7.36 1.09 -7.42
CA PHE A 98 -6.85 -0.11 -8.06
C PHE A 98 -6.23 -1.08 -7.05
N ALA A 99 -5.46 -0.59 -6.09
CA ALA A 99 -4.91 -1.43 -5.03
C ALA A 99 -6.04 -2.10 -4.22
N ARG A 100 -7.08 -1.34 -3.81
CA ARG A 100 -8.26 -1.91 -3.12
C ARG A 100 -8.92 -2.98 -3.98
N LYS A 101 -9.08 -2.75 -5.29
CA LYS A 101 -9.67 -3.71 -6.23
C LYS A 101 -8.87 -5.00 -6.35
N GLU A 102 -7.55 -4.90 -6.57
CA GLU A 102 -6.65 -6.07 -6.65
C GLU A 102 -6.62 -6.87 -5.33
N LEU A 103 -6.90 -6.19 -4.21
CA LEU A 103 -6.97 -6.78 -2.88
C LEU A 103 -8.35 -7.33 -2.52
N GLY A 104 -9.35 -7.18 -3.39
CA GLY A 104 -10.74 -7.58 -3.14
C GLY A 104 -11.41 -6.79 -2.00
N LEU A 105 -10.94 -5.57 -1.75
CA LEU A 105 -11.49 -4.69 -0.73
C LEU A 105 -12.70 -3.90 -1.28
N PRO A 106 -13.72 -3.63 -0.44
CA PRO A 106 -14.87 -2.81 -0.82
C PRO A 106 -14.40 -1.44 -1.32
N GLN A 107 -15.00 -0.99 -2.41
CA GLN A 107 -14.77 0.36 -2.91
C GLN A 107 -15.66 1.34 -2.16
N TRP A 108 -15.25 2.60 -2.08
CA TRP A 108 -16.06 3.62 -1.42
C TRP A 108 -17.42 3.81 -2.11
N TRP A 109 -17.51 3.59 -3.43
CA TRP A 109 -18.77 3.66 -4.19
C TRP A 109 -19.66 2.41 -4.03
N ASP A 110 -19.16 1.35 -3.40
CA ASP A 110 -19.96 0.16 -3.07
C ASP A 110 -20.73 0.35 -1.73
N ASP A 111 -20.55 1.49 -1.06
CA ASP A 111 -21.26 1.79 0.19
C ASP A 111 -22.73 2.17 -0.09
N GLU A 112 -23.66 1.28 0.25
CA GLU A 112 -25.11 1.50 0.15
C GLU A 112 -25.59 2.74 0.93
N ARG A 113 -24.80 3.22 1.90
CA ARG A 113 -25.07 4.47 2.63
C ARG A 113 -25.07 5.67 1.69
N LEU A 114 -24.26 5.66 0.62
CA LEU A 114 -24.26 6.73 -0.37
C LEU A 114 -25.56 6.85 -1.16
N LEU A 115 -26.31 5.74 -1.32
CA LEU A 115 -27.61 5.74 -2.00
C LEU A 115 -28.73 6.30 -1.13
N THR A 116 -28.52 6.31 0.18
CA THR A 116 -29.56 6.67 1.17
C THR A 116 -29.23 7.97 1.91
N THR A 117 -27.99 8.44 1.85
CA THR A 117 -27.57 9.65 2.53
C THR A 117 -28.19 10.91 1.93
N LYS A 118 -28.60 11.82 2.80
CA LYS A 118 -29.02 13.19 2.46
C LYS A 118 -28.03 14.22 2.99
N ASN A 119 -26.90 13.77 3.55
CA ASN A 119 -25.87 14.63 4.09
C ASN A 119 -25.17 15.34 2.92
N PRO A 120 -25.25 16.68 2.81
CA PRO A 120 -24.63 17.41 1.71
C PRO A 120 -23.12 17.27 1.68
N GLU A 121 -22.46 17.07 2.83
CA GLU A 121 -21.01 16.89 2.91
C GLU A 121 -20.58 15.55 2.31
N GLU A 122 -21.28 14.46 2.65
CA GLU A 122 -21.01 13.13 2.09
C GLU A 122 -21.25 13.08 0.58
N LEU A 123 -22.31 13.74 0.10
CA LEU A 123 -22.60 13.83 -1.33
C LEU A 123 -21.53 14.63 -2.09
N MET A 124 -21.13 15.76 -1.53
CA MET A 124 -20.08 16.60 -2.10
C MET A 124 -18.73 15.88 -2.11
N ARG A 125 -18.44 15.09 -1.07
CA ARG A 125 -17.26 14.22 -1.00
C ARG A 125 -17.25 13.19 -2.12
N ALA A 126 -18.34 12.45 -2.30
CA ALA A 126 -18.48 11.48 -3.39
C ALA A 126 -18.30 12.13 -4.77
N MET A 127 -18.91 13.32 -4.98
CA MET A 127 -18.79 14.06 -6.24
C MET A 127 -17.34 14.50 -6.52
N ASN A 128 -16.63 15.00 -5.51
CA ASN A 128 -15.22 15.40 -5.63
C ASN A 128 -14.32 14.21 -5.99
N SER A 129 -14.55 13.05 -5.37
CA SER A 129 -13.81 11.82 -5.70
C SER A 129 -13.99 11.41 -7.16
N VAL A 130 -15.23 11.45 -7.69
CA VAL A 130 -15.49 11.15 -9.11
C VAL A 130 -14.79 12.15 -10.04
N LEU A 131 -14.83 13.45 -9.72
CA LEU A 131 -14.19 14.49 -10.53
C LEU A 131 -12.67 14.30 -10.61
N ARG A 132 -12.03 13.90 -9.51
CA ARG A 132 -10.59 13.59 -9.47
C ARG A 132 -10.25 12.37 -10.33
N LEU A 133 -11.02 11.29 -10.21
CA LEU A 133 -10.85 10.10 -11.06
C LEU A 133 -10.96 10.45 -12.55
N LEU A 134 -11.94 11.28 -12.93
CA LEU A 134 -12.10 11.75 -14.30
C LEU A 134 -10.92 12.60 -14.77
N ALA A 135 -10.40 13.50 -13.93
CA ALA A 135 -9.23 14.30 -14.24
C ALA A 135 -8.01 13.40 -14.51
N LYS A 136 -7.78 12.40 -13.67
CA LYS A 136 -6.64 11.49 -13.82
C LYS A 136 -6.76 10.58 -15.05
N ILE A 137 -7.96 10.10 -15.37
CA ILE A 137 -8.21 9.36 -16.62
C ILE A 137 -7.88 10.22 -17.85
N LYS A 138 -8.23 11.51 -17.84
CA LYS A 138 -7.90 12.43 -18.94
C LYS A 138 -6.39 12.61 -19.09
N GLU A 139 -5.67 12.77 -17.98
CA GLU A 139 -4.21 12.87 -17.96
C GLU A 139 -3.56 11.61 -18.56
N LEU A 140 -3.98 10.43 -18.12
CA LEU A 140 -3.47 9.15 -18.63
C LEU A 140 -3.70 8.99 -20.14
N ARG A 141 -4.90 9.35 -20.63
CA ARG A 141 -5.19 9.33 -22.07
C ARG A 141 -4.31 10.29 -22.88
N ALA A 142 -4.00 11.46 -22.32
CA ALA A 142 -3.10 12.42 -22.95
C ALA A 142 -1.65 11.90 -22.99
N GLN A 143 -1.21 11.24 -21.92
CA GLN A 143 0.09 10.59 -21.83
C GLN A 143 0.25 9.47 -22.86
N ASP A 144 -0.76 8.60 -23.00
CA ASP A 144 -0.77 7.52 -23.99
C ASP A 144 -0.72 8.06 -25.43
N ALA A 145 -1.47 9.12 -25.71
CA ALA A 145 -1.46 9.77 -27.03
C ALA A 145 -0.07 10.35 -27.38
N TYR A 146 0.65 10.88 -26.38
CA TYR A 146 2.02 11.39 -26.55
C TYR A 146 3.06 10.26 -26.72
N ASN A 147 2.91 9.16 -25.99
CA ASN A 147 3.86 8.04 -26.03
C ASN A 147 3.76 7.19 -27.32
N HIS A 148 2.66 7.32 -28.07
CA HIS A 148 2.42 6.64 -29.33
C HIS A 148 2.70 7.51 -30.58
N GLN A 149 3.35 8.67 -30.39
CA GLN A 149 3.76 9.61 -31.43
C GLN A 149 5.28 9.54 -31.63
#